data_AF-A0A7Y0S1B4-F1
#
_entry.id   AF-A0A7Y0S1B4-F1
#
_cell.length_a   1.000
_cell.length_b   1.000
_cell.length_c   1.000
_cell.angle_alpha   90.00
_cell.angle_beta   90.00
_cell.angle_gamma   90.00
#
_symmetry.space_group_name_H-M   'P 1'
#
loop_
_entity.id
_entity.type
_entity.pdbx_description
1 polymer ?
#
loop_
_entity_poly.entity_id
_entity_poly.type
_entity_poly.pdbx_seq_one_letter_code
_entity_poly.pdbx_strand_id
1 'polypeptide(L)'
;DRIEKVCGVKPTFIKADIRDKLAMVEALKSHNIEAVIHFAGLKAVGESVAKPLEYYDNNVNGTLVLVDAMREAGVKSLVFSSSATVYG
;
A
#
# COMPACT_ATOMS: atom_id res chain seq x y z
N ASP A 1 3.07 -14.05 12.57
CA ASP A 1 3.15 -15.52 12.69
C ASP A 1 3.68 -16.21 11.43
N ARG A 2 2.96 -16.22 10.28
CA ARG A 2 3.47 -16.90 9.06
C ARG A 2 4.68 -16.21 8.43
N ILE A 3 4.70 -14.88 8.35
CA ILE A 3 5.83 -14.13 7.77
C ILE A 3 7.09 -14.37 8.58
N GLU A 4 7.00 -14.28 9.91
CA GLU A 4 8.10 -14.55 10.84
C GLU A 4 8.67 -15.97 10.68
N LYS A 5 7.82 -16.99 10.52
CA LYS A 5 8.29 -18.36 10.23
C LYS A 5 9.04 -18.50 8.92
N VAL A 6 8.70 -17.69 7.91
CA VAL A 6 9.33 -17.74 6.58
C VAL A 6 10.66 -16.98 6.54
N CYS A 7 10.72 -15.80 7.16
CA CYS A 7 11.92 -14.96 7.11
C CYS A 7 12.84 -15.09 8.33
N GLY A 8 12.43 -15.82 9.37
CA GLY A 8 13.19 -15.98 10.62
C GLY A 8 13.26 -14.72 11.49
N VAL A 9 12.58 -13.65 11.10
CA VAL A 9 12.56 -12.35 11.77
C VAL A 9 11.12 -11.87 11.90
N LYS A 10 10.75 -11.30 13.05
CA LYS A 10 9.43 -10.69 13.21
C LYS A 10 9.41 -9.31 12.57
N PRO A 11 8.62 -9.07 11.51
CA PRO A 11 8.53 -7.74 10.91
C PRO A 11 7.82 -6.77 11.85
N THR A 12 8.23 -5.50 11.80
CA THR A 12 7.48 -4.41 12.44
C THR A 12 6.09 -4.31 11.80
N PHE A 13 5.05 -4.26 12.63
CA PHE A 13 3.68 -4.13 12.18
C PHE A 13 3.09 -2.79 12.61
N ILE A 14 2.58 -2.03 11.65
CA ILE A 14 1.90 -0.76 11.85
C ILE A 14 0.48 -0.92 11.31
N LYS A 15 -0.52 -0.74 12.18
CA LYS A 15 -1.93 -0.78 11.78
C LYS A 15 -2.36 0.63 11.35
N ALA A 16 -2.39 0.86 10.05
CA ALA A 16 -2.83 2.12 9.45
C ALA A 16 -3.52 1.89 8.10
N ASP A 17 -4.28 2.87 7.65
CA ASP A 17 -4.83 2.93 6.29
C ASP A 17 -3.87 3.70 5.40
N ILE A 18 -3.69 3.28 4.14
CA ILE A 18 -2.82 3.99 3.19
C ILE A 18 -3.35 5.37 2.82
N ARG A 19 -4.64 5.64 3.08
CA ARG A 19 -5.28 6.96 2.93
C ARG A 19 -4.94 7.92 4.08
N ASP A 20 -4.33 7.44 5.17
CA ASP A 20 -3.80 8.30 6.23
C ASP A 20 -2.37 8.74 5.89
N LYS A 21 -2.27 9.92 5.25
CA LYS A 21 -0.98 10.46 4.83
C LYS A 21 0.00 10.62 6.00
N LEU A 22 -0.47 11.09 7.15
CA LEU A 22 0.40 11.37 8.31
C LEU A 22 0.98 10.06 8.85
N ALA A 23 0.15 9.03 8.98
CA ALA A 23 0.62 7.71 9.40
C ALA A 23 1.63 7.13 8.40
N MET A 24 1.44 7.33 7.09
CA MET A 24 2.40 6.86 6.07
C MET A 24 3.73 7.62 6.14
N VAL A 25 3.70 8.95 6.26
CA VAL A 25 4.92 9.76 6.40
C VAL A 25 5.71 9.34 7.65
N GLU A 26 5.01 9.15 8.78
CA GLU A 26 5.63 8.72 10.04
C GLU A 26 6.26 7.33 9.89
N ALA A 27 5.54 6.36 9.33
CA ALA A 27 6.06 5.02 9.11
C ALA A 27 7.30 5.00 8.19
N LEU A 28 7.32 5.83 7.15
CA LEU A 28 8.43 5.90 6.20
C LEU A 28 9.68 6.54 6.84
N LYS A 29 9.50 7.63 7.61
CA LYS A 29 10.60 8.37 8.25
C LYS A 29 11.17 7.62 9.46
N SER A 30 10.31 7.15 10.37
CA SER A 30 10.73 6.55 11.64
C SER A 30 11.40 5.18 11.50
N HIS A 31 11.31 4.57 10.31
CA HIS A 31 11.96 3.29 10.00
C HIS A 31 13.02 3.37 8.90
N ASN A 32 13.41 4.58 8.46
CA ASN A 32 14.39 4.80 7.38
C ASN A 32 14.10 3.94 6.13
N ILE A 33 12.84 3.93 5.68
CA ILE A 33 12.42 3.08 4.56
C ILE A 33 13.05 3.56 3.25
N GLU A 34 13.70 2.66 2.52
CA GLU A 34 14.35 2.96 1.24
C GLU A 34 13.48 2.62 0.01
N ALA A 35 12.53 1.68 0.18
CA ALA A 35 11.65 1.20 -0.88
C ALA A 35 10.31 0.71 -0.33
N VAL A 36 9.26 0.79 -1.15
CA VAL A 36 7.90 0.34 -0.82
C VAL A 36 7.47 -0.76 -1.79
N ILE A 37 6.83 -1.81 -1.25
CA ILE A 37 6.11 -2.82 -2.04
C ILE A 37 4.62 -2.65 -1.75
N HIS A 38 3.85 -2.21 -2.74
CA HIS A 38 2.46 -1.81 -2.58
C HIS A 38 1.50 -2.93 -3.00
N PHE A 39 0.94 -3.61 -2.00
CA PHE A 39 -0.10 -4.63 -2.13
C PHE A 39 -1.48 -4.16 -1.64
N ALA A 40 -1.58 -2.97 -1.05
CA ALA A 40 -2.82 -2.53 -0.40
C ALA A 40 -3.86 -2.13 -1.45
N GLY A 41 -4.97 -2.87 -1.49
CA GLY A 41 -6.04 -2.66 -2.44
C GLY A 41 -7.16 -3.69 -2.27
N LEU A 42 -8.40 -3.29 -2.58
CA LEU A 42 -9.52 -4.21 -2.77
C LEU A 42 -9.32 -4.96 -4.09
N LYS A 43 -9.59 -6.27 -4.08
CA LYS A 43 -9.23 -7.17 -5.20
C LYS A 43 -10.38 -7.93 -5.85
N ALA A 44 -11.60 -7.87 -5.32
CA ALA A 44 -12.70 -8.70 -5.79
C ALA A 44 -13.42 -8.05 -6.99
N VAL A 45 -13.34 -8.68 -8.16
CA VAL A 45 -13.92 -8.15 -9.41
C VAL A 45 -15.44 -8.00 -9.32
N GLY A 46 -16.15 -9.00 -8.80
CA GLY A 46 -17.61 -8.93 -8.68
C GLY A 46 -18.09 -7.80 -7.78
N GLU A 47 -17.36 -7.54 -6.69
CA GLU A 47 -17.68 -6.45 -5.78
C GLU A 47 -17.31 -5.07 -6.36
N SER A 48 -16.25 -4.97 -7.17
CA SER A 48 -15.85 -3.69 -7.77
C SER A 48 -16.89 -3.15 -8.76
N VAL A 49 -17.63 -4.04 -9.43
CA VAL A 49 -18.76 -3.66 -10.30
C VAL A 49 -19.93 -3.11 -9.47
N ALA A 50 -20.21 -3.72 -8.32
CA ALA A 50 -21.29 -3.28 -7.44
C ALA A 50 -20.95 -2.01 -6.65
N LYS A 51 -19.68 -1.81 -6.31
CA LYS A 51 -19.17 -0.72 -5.45
C LYS A 51 -17.96 -0.01 -6.08
N PRO A 52 -18.13 0.61 -7.26
CA PRO A 52 -17.01 1.21 -7.97
C PRO A 52 -16.33 2.32 -7.16
N LEU A 53 -17.10 3.16 -6.45
CA LEU A 53 -16.55 4.28 -5.67
C LEU A 53 -15.63 3.82 -4.53
N GLU A 54 -16.00 2.74 -3.82
CA GLU A 54 -15.16 2.17 -2.74
C GLU A 54 -13.81 1.68 -3.31
N TYR A 55 -13.83 1.08 -4.50
CA TYR A 55 -12.62 0.61 -5.17
C TYR A 55 -11.76 1.77 -5.68
N TYR A 56 -12.36 2.82 -6.25
CA TYR A 56 -11.62 4.00 -6.67
C TYR A 56 -10.99 4.74 -5.48
N ASP A 57 -11.74 4.92 -4.39
CA ASP A 57 -11.20 5.56 -3.20
C ASP A 57 -10.09 4.72 -2.55
N ASN A 58 -10.31 3.43 -2.36
CA ASN A 58 -9.31 2.58 -1.71
C ASN A 58 -8.07 2.37 -2.58
N ASN A 59 -8.25 2.05 -3.88
CA ASN A 59 -7.12 1.63 -4.71
C ASN A 59 -6.45 2.81 -5.40
N VAL A 60 -7.21 3.76 -5.94
CA VAL A 60 -6.63 4.88 -6.68
C VAL A 60 -6.24 6.00 -5.73
N ASN A 61 -7.19 6.54 -4.96
CA ASN A 61 -6.91 7.62 -4.01
C ASN A 61 -5.92 7.15 -2.92
N GLY A 62 -6.09 5.95 -2.37
CA GLY A 62 -5.11 5.36 -1.45
C GLY A 62 -3.68 5.27 -2.02
N THR A 63 -3.52 4.90 -3.30
CA THR A 63 -2.20 4.90 -3.96
C THR A 63 -1.63 6.31 -4.12
N LEU A 64 -2.47 7.30 -4.46
CA LEU A 64 -2.04 8.70 -4.57
C LEU A 64 -1.53 9.24 -3.23
N VAL A 65 -2.24 8.94 -2.13
CA VAL A 65 -1.82 9.33 -0.78
C VAL A 65 -0.48 8.69 -0.40
N LEU A 66 -0.31 7.39 -0.66
CA LEU A 66 0.94 6.69 -0.39
C LEU A 66 2.11 7.29 -1.16
N VAL A 67 1.95 7.55 -2.47
CA VAL A 67 3.02 8.13 -3.30
C VAL A 67 3.34 9.56 -2.87
N ASP A 68 2.36 10.33 -2.42
CA ASP A 68 2.60 11.67 -1.86
C ASP A 68 3.38 11.61 -0.53
N ALA A 69 3.05 10.66 0.34
CA ALA A 69 3.81 10.40 1.57
C ALA A 69 5.26 9.95 1.27
N MET A 70 5.45 9.07 0.28
CA MET A 70 6.77 8.64 -0.20
C MET A 70 7.59 9.83 -0.69
N ARG A 71 6.99 10.71 -1.48
CA ARG A 71 7.63 11.95 -1.95
C ARG A 71 8.09 12.83 -0.79
N GLU A 72 7.25 13.02 0.22
CA GLU A 72 7.58 13.82 1.42
C GLU A 72 8.66 13.18 2.30
N ALA A 73 8.70 11.85 2.37
CA ALA A 73 9.72 11.10 3.09
C ALA A 73 11.02 10.89 2.28
N GLY A 74 11.06 11.30 1.00
CA GLY A 74 12.22 11.13 0.13
C GLY A 74 12.40 9.71 -0.42
N VAL A 75 11.39 8.84 -0.30
CA VAL A 75 11.43 7.44 -0.76
C VAL A 75 11.00 7.38 -2.23
N LYS A 76 11.83 6.83 -3.11
CA LYS A 76 11.63 6.87 -4.57
C LYS A 76 11.46 5.52 -5.25
N SER A 77 11.66 4.44 -4.51
CA SER A 77 11.58 3.07 -5.05
C SER A 77 10.23 2.45 -4.71
N LEU A 78 9.46 2.07 -5.73
CA LEU A 78 8.14 1.45 -5.58
C LEU A 78 8.03 0.21 -6.46
N VAL A 79 7.63 -0.91 -5.84
CA VAL A 79 7.12 -2.09 -6.55
C VAL A 79 5.60 -2.12 -6.39
N PHE A 80 4.89 -2.06 -7.51
CA PHE A 80 3.42 -2.01 -7.52
C PHE A 80 2.80 -3.37 -7.90
N SER A 81 1.86 -3.85 -7.09
CA SER A 81 1.11 -5.07 -7.37
C SER A 81 0.02 -4.83 -8.43
N SER A 82 0.39 -4.88 -9.71
CA SER A 82 -0.56 -4.87 -10.82
C SER A 82 -1.27 -6.23 -10.99
N SER A 83 -2.16 -6.35 -11.98
CA SER A 83 -2.93 -7.55 -12.27
C SER A 83 -3.07 -7.77 -13.77
N ALA A 84 -3.17 -9.03 -14.21
CA ALA A 84 -3.44 -9.37 -15.62
C ALA A 84 -4.80 -8.83 -16.12
N THR A 85 -5.72 -8.47 -15.21
CA THR A 85 -7.01 -7.85 -15.53
C THR A 85 -6.89 -6.51 -16.27
N VAL A 86 -5.69 -5.90 -16.32
CA VAL A 86 -5.45 -4.70 -17.14
C VAL A 86 -5.52 -4.98 -18.64
N TYR A 87 -5.47 -6.24 -19.07
CA TYR A 87 -5.47 -6.64 -20.48
C TYR A 87 -6.87 -6.95 -21.05
N GLY A 88 -7.92 -6.93 -20.22
CA GLY A 88 -9.28 -7.33 -20.62
C GLY A 88 -9.57 -8.79 -20.30
#